data_AF-A0A0D2X9V3-F1
#
_entry.id   AF-A0A0D2X9V3-F1
#
_cell.length_a   1.000
_cell.length_b   1.000
_cell.length_c   1.000
_cell.angle_alpha   90.00
_cell.angle_beta   90.00
_cell.angle_gamma   90.00
#
_symmetry.space_group_name_H-M   'P 1'
#
loop_
_entity.id
_entity.type
_entity.pdbx_description
1 polymer ?
#
loop_
_entity_poly.entity_id
_entity_poly.type
_entity_poly.pdbx_seq_one_letter_code
_entity_poly.pdbx_strand_id
1 'polypeptide(L)'
;MSVTPPRFLIIGAGSRGQNYAAAIDSVSNGVVAAVAEPLKFKRESLGRAHIWGDGSPGEGQSFHDWREFFAYEQDRRRRAASGEENVPEGVDGVFVCVLDEMHREVIVGLAPLGLHIMCEKPLACSLQDCIDMYKAMRPSQSTKIFSIGHVLRYSPHNILLRKLLIEDRIIGEISSAVHTEPVGQ
;
A
#
# COMPACT_ATOMS: atom_id res chain seq x y z
N MET A 1 -7.58 12.59 17.41
CA MET A 1 -7.10 12.22 16.06
C MET A 1 -5.84 13.03 15.77
N SER A 2 -4.91 12.52 14.95
CA SER A 2 -3.65 13.22 14.64
C SER A 2 -3.92 14.60 14.02
N VAL A 3 -3.10 15.59 14.36
CA VAL A 3 -3.19 16.96 13.80
C VAL A 3 -2.74 16.98 12.33
N THR A 4 -1.91 16.01 11.94
CA THR A 4 -1.46 15.77 10.55
C THR A 4 -1.82 14.33 10.18
N PRO A 5 -2.91 14.10 9.43
CA PRO A 5 -3.31 12.77 9.04
C PRO A 5 -2.38 12.19 7.96
N PRO A 6 -2.09 10.87 7.99
CA PRO A 6 -1.16 10.25 7.04
C PRO A 6 -1.74 10.24 5.62
N ARG A 7 -0.88 10.58 4.65
CA ARG A 7 -1.26 10.74 3.23
C ARG A 7 -0.72 9.58 2.41
N PHE A 8 -1.58 8.97 1.59
CA PHE A 8 -1.26 7.74 0.87
C PHE A 8 -1.37 7.89 -0.65
N LEU A 9 -0.41 7.28 -1.35
CA LEU A 9 -0.50 6.98 -2.78
C LEU A 9 -1.09 5.57 -2.99
N ILE A 10 -2.01 5.43 -3.93
CA ILE A 10 -2.46 4.11 -4.42
C ILE A 10 -1.81 3.82 -5.77
N ILE A 11 -1.05 2.74 -5.87
CA ILE A 11 -0.47 2.26 -7.13
C ILE A 11 -1.26 1.03 -7.57
N GLY A 12 -1.98 1.14 -8.69
CA GLY A 12 -2.92 0.14 -9.18
C GLY A 12 -4.33 0.38 -8.65
N ALA A 13 -5.19 0.96 -9.47
CA ALA A 13 -6.59 1.29 -9.15
C ALA A 13 -7.57 0.17 -9.55
N GLY A 14 -7.12 -1.09 -9.43
CA GLY A 14 -7.99 -2.27 -9.54
C GLY A 14 -8.84 -2.49 -8.29
N SER A 15 -9.43 -3.68 -8.17
CA SER A 15 -10.30 -4.01 -7.02
C SER A 15 -9.61 -3.82 -5.67
N ARG A 16 -8.33 -4.23 -5.54
CA ARG A 16 -7.57 -4.06 -4.30
C ARG A 16 -7.30 -2.60 -3.98
N GLY A 17 -6.84 -1.81 -4.97
CA GLY A 17 -6.59 -0.38 -4.79
C GLY A 17 -7.84 0.38 -4.36
N GLN A 18 -8.99 0.10 -4.99
CA GLN A 18 -10.29 0.68 -4.62
C GLN A 18 -10.68 0.30 -3.19
N ASN A 19 -10.54 -0.97 -2.80
CA ASN A 19 -10.87 -1.41 -1.45
C ASN A 19 -9.98 -0.76 -0.38
N TYR A 20 -8.68 -0.60 -0.65
CA TYR A 20 -7.78 0.09 0.28
C TYR A 20 -8.08 1.58 0.35
N ALA A 21 -8.37 2.24 -0.78
CA ALA A 21 -8.80 3.65 -0.79
C ALA A 21 -10.07 3.85 0.05
N ALA A 22 -11.10 3.03 -0.17
CA ALA A 22 -12.33 3.07 0.62
C ALA A 22 -12.11 2.76 2.12
N ALA A 23 -11.18 1.86 2.45
CA ALA A 23 -10.83 1.56 3.83
C ALA A 23 -10.12 2.76 4.50
N ILE A 24 -9.22 3.44 3.79
CA ILE A 24 -8.56 4.65 4.31
C ILE A 24 -9.62 5.68 4.73
N ASP A 25 -10.61 5.94 3.88
CA ASP A 25 -11.67 6.92 4.13
C ASP A 25 -12.63 6.52 5.26
N SER A 26 -12.93 5.22 5.40
CA SER A 26 -14.02 4.75 6.28
C SER A 26 -13.56 4.28 7.66
N VAL A 27 -12.34 3.76 7.79
CA VAL A 27 -11.85 3.14 9.04
C VAL A 27 -10.63 3.84 9.64
N SER A 28 -10.13 4.90 9.01
CA SER A 28 -8.96 5.63 9.48
C SER A 28 -9.17 7.15 9.37
N ASN A 29 -8.21 7.93 9.86
CA ASN A 29 -8.13 9.36 9.58
C ASN A 29 -7.19 9.67 8.40
N GLY A 30 -6.64 8.67 7.71
CA GLY A 30 -5.74 8.88 6.58
C GLY A 30 -6.43 9.50 5.37
N VAL A 31 -5.62 9.94 4.41
CA VAL A 31 -6.09 10.60 3.19
C VAL A 31 -5.52 9.88 1.97
N VAL A 32 -6.38 9.56 1.00
CA VAL A 32 -5.94 9.16 -0.34
C VAL A 32 -5.51 10.43 -1.08
N ALA A 33 -4.21 10.62 -1.24
CA ALA A 33 -3.64 11.86 -1.77
C ALA A 33 -3.32 11.79 -3.25
N ALA A 34 -3.00 10.60 -3.76
CA ALA A 34 -2.60 10.40 -5.14
C ALA A 34 -2.93 9.00 -5.66
N VAL A 35 -3.00 8.86 -6.98
CA VAL A 35 -3.16 7.57 -7.68
C VAL A 35 -2.21 7.45 -8.86
N ALA A 36 -1.57 6.28 -8.98
CA ALA A 36 -0.80 5.87 -10.15
C ALA A 36 -1.44 4.64 -10.79
N GLU A 37 -1.96 4.76 -12.00
CA GLU A 37 -2.67 3.69 -12.71
C GLU A 37 -2.63 3.98 -14.21
N PRO A 38 -2.18 3.08 -15.09
CA PRO A 38 -2.10 3.35 -16.53
C PRO A 38 -3.48 3.51 -17.19
N LEU A 39 -4.47 2.71 -16.78
CA LEU A 39 -5.81 2.76 -17.36
C LEU A 39 -6.55 4.00 -16.89
N LYS A 40 -6.66 5.01 -17.78
CA LYS A 40 -7.29 6.30 -17.49
C LYS A 40 -8.64 6.16 -16.80
N PHE A 41 -9.50 5.26 -17.28
CA PHE A 41 -10.82 5.05 -16.67
C PHE A 41 -10.73 4.67 -15.18
N LYS A 42 -9.85 3.74 -14.81
CA LYS A 42 -9.67 3.32 -13.41
C LYS A 42 -9.04 4.42 -12.57
N ARG A 43 -8.06 5.13 -13.12
CA ARG A 43 -7.40 6.26 -12.49
C ARG A 43 -8.38 7.39 -12.15
N GLU A 44 -9.21 7.77 -13.12
CA GLU A 44 -10.28 8.76 -12.94
C GLU A 44 -11.34 8.26 -11.95
N SER A 45 -11.72 6.97 -12.03
CA SER A 45 -12.73 6.40 -11.13
C SER A 45 -12.30 6.47 -9.66
N LEU A 46 -11.08 6.03 -9.33
CA LEU A 46 -10.55 6.12 -7.96
C LEU A 46 -10.38 7.58 -7.53
N GLY A 47 -9.79 8.40 -8.41
CA GLY A 47 -9.52 9.79 -8.07
C GLY A 47 -10.77 10.64 -7.83
N ARG A 48 -11.83 10.45 -8.61
CA ARG A 48 -13.12 11.11 -8.36
C ARG A 48 -13.76 10.64 -7.06
N ALA A 49 -13.68 9.35 -6.76
CA ALA A 49 -14.28 8.79 -5.56
C ALA A 49 -13.56 9.24 -4.27
N HIS A 50 -12.24 9.40 -4.30
CA HIS A 50 -11.43 9.51 -3.09
C HIS A 50 -10.55 10.77 -2.99
N ILE A 51 -10.30 11.49 -4.09
CA ILE A 51 -9.27 12.55 -4.14
C ILE A 51 -9.84 13.91 -4.60
N TRP A 52 -10.50 13.97 -5.76
CA TRP A 52 -10.89 15.24 -6.41
C TRP A 52 -12.38 15.39 -6.75
N GLY A 53 -13.24 14.44 -6.36
CA GLY A 53 -14.70 14.58 -6.55
C GLY A 53 -15.10 14.77 -8.01
N ASP A 54 -16.03 15.69 -8.26
CA ASP A 54 -16.49 16.06 -9.61
C ASP A 54 -15.50 16.93 -10.40
N GLY A 55 -14.38 17.32 -9.77
CA GLY A 55 -13.36 18.15 -10.38
C GLY A 55 -12.37 17.40 -11.27
N SER A 56 -11.27 18.08 -11.61
CA SER A 56 -10.09 17.51 -12.26
C SER A 56 -8.95 17.34 -11.25
N PRO A 57 -8.02 16.38 -11.48
CA PRO A 57 -6.87 16.22 -10.60
C PRO A 57 -6.01 17.49 -10.54
N GLY A 58 -5.68 17.91 -9.33
CA GLY A 58 -4.67 18.93 -9.06
C GLY A 58 -3.24 18.40 -9.19
N GLU A 59 -2.27 19.27 -8.95
CA GLU A 59 -0.85 18.91 -8.95
C GLU A 59 -0.58 17.76 -7.96
N GLY A 60 0.14 16.74 -8.42
CA GLY A 60 0.56 15.63 -7.59
C GLY A 60 -0.50 14.58 -7.27
N GLN A 61 -1.71 14.67 -7.84
CA GLN A 61 -2.82 13.76 -7.51
C GLN A 61 -2.98 12.56 -8.47
N SER A 62 -2.55 12.68 -9.73
CA SER A 62 -2.85 11.67 -10.77
C SER A 62 -1.64 11.42 -11.66
N PHE A 63 -1.23 10.15 -11.76
CA PHE A 63 -0.07 9.71 -12.53
C PHE A 63 -0.43 8.52 -13.41
N HIS A 64 0.09 8.46 -14.63
CA HIS A 64 -0.10 7.30 -15.49
C HIS A 64 0.72 6.11 -14.99
N ASP A 65 1.92 6.35 -14.44
CA ASP A 65 2.82 5.31 -13.95
C ASP A 65 3.47 5.72 -12.61
N TRP A 66 3.89 4.74 -11.81
CA TRP A 66 4.57 5.02 -10.54
C TRP A 66 5.92 5.72 -10.74
N ARG A 67 6.58 5.56 -11.90
CA ARG A 67 7.82 6.26 -12.25
C ARG A 67 7.59 7.76 -12.42
N GLU A 68 6.43 8.16 -12.95
CA GLU A 68 6.05 9.58 -13.04
C GLU A 68 5.86 10.16 -11.64
N PHE A 69 5.19 9.43 -10.75
CA PHE A 69 5.10 9.81 -9.35
C PHE A 69 6.49 9.93 -8.70
N PHE A 70 7.40 8.98 -8.94
CA PHE A 70 8.74 9.01 -8.37
C PHE A 70 9.50 10.28 -8.80
N ALA A 71 9.48 10.60 -10.09
CA ALA A 71 10.13 11.80 -10.62
C ALA A 71 9.49 13.07 -10.03
N TYR A 72 8.16 13.12 -9.97
CA TYR A 72 7.43 14.23 -9.34
C TYR A 72 7.79 14.39 -7.87
N GLU A 73 7.80 13.31 -7.07
CA GLU A 73 8.06 13.39 -5.63
C GLU A 73 9.50 13.82 -5.33
N GLN A 74 10.47 13.42 -6.15
CA GLN A 74 11.84 13.93 -6.05
C GLN A 74 11.91 15.44 -6.29
N ASP A 75 11.22 15.94 -7.32
CA ASP A 75 11.18 17.36 -7.63
C ASP A 75 10.41 18.16 -6.57
N ARG A 76 9.24 17.68 -6.14
CA ARG A 76 8.43 18.27 -5.07
C ARG A 76 9.22 18.40 -3.78
N ARG A 77 9.98 17.37 -3.38
CA ARG A 77 10.87 17.42 -2.21
C ARG A 77 11.97 18.47 -2.37
N ARG A 78 12.52 18.65 -3.57
CA ARG A 78 13.51 19.69 -3.86
C ARG A 78 12.89 21.09 -3.72
N ARG A 79 11.72 21.32 -4.33
CA ARG A 79 10.98 22.59 -4.24
C ARG A 79 10.60 22.94 -2.80
N ALA A 80 10.11 21.96 -2.04
CA ALA A 80 9.83 22.13 -0.61
C ALA A 80 11.10 22.49 0.18
N ALA A 81 12.24 21.86 -0.12
CA ALA A 81 13.50 22.13 0.55
C ALA A 81 14.12 23.50 0.19
N SER A 82 13.82 24.04 -1.00
CA SER A 82 14.22 25.40 -1.38
C SER A 82 13.33 26.49 -0.78
N GLY A 83 12.27 26.13 -0.05
CA GLY A 83 11.32 27.08 0.52
C GLY A 83 10.38 27.70 -0.51
N GLU A 84 10.14 27.02 -1.63
CA GLU A 84 9.13 27.46 -2.60
C GLU A 84 7.75 27.49 -1.94
N GLU A 85 7.03 28.59 -2.13
CA GLU A 85 5.67 28.73 -1.59
C GLU A 85 4.68 27.88 -2.40
N ASN A 86 3.62 27.41 -1.75
CA ASN A 86 2.53 26.64 -2.36
C ASN A 86 2.93 25.26 -2.93
N VAL A 87 4.03 24.66 -2.47
CA VAL A 87 4.36 23.27 -2.81
C VAL A 87 3.35 22.32 -2.17
N PRO A 88 2.68 21.43 -2.94
CA PRO A 88 1.75 20.48 -2.37
C PRO A 88 2.37 19.57 -1.30
N GLU A 89 1.55 19.16 -0.33
CA GLU A 89 1.94 18.14 0.64
C GLU A 89 2.26 16.82 -0.06
N GLY A 90 3.36 16.18 0.37
CA GLY A 90 3.77 14.86 -0.14
C GLY A 90 2.89 13.72 0.39
N VAL A 91 3.32 12.50 0.11
CA VAL A 91 2.74 11.28 0.70
C VAL A 91 3.69 10.69 1.73
N ASP A 92 3.11 10.08 2.76
CA ASP A 92 3.85 9.37 3.81
C ASP A 92 4.03 7.89 3.47
N GLY A 93 3.04 7.31 2.80
CA GLY A 93 3.04 5.90 2.45
C GLY A 93 2.38 5.57 1.12
N VAL A 94 2.50 4.30 0.74
CA VAL A 94 2.00 3.78 -0.53
C VAL A 94 1.37 2.40 -0.36
N PHE A 95 0.26 2.18 -1.04
CA PHE A 95 -0.34 0.87 -1.27
C PHE A 95 0.01 0.39 -2.68
N VAL A 96 0.76 -0.71 -2.76
CA VAL A 96 1.18 -1.35 -4.01
C VAL A 96 0.19 -2.48 -4.33
N CYS A 97 -0.68 -2.23 -5.31
CA CYS A 97 -1.80 -3.09 -5.73
C CYS A 97 -1.72 -3.40 -7.24
N VAL A 98 -0.50 -3.64 -7.72
CA VAL A 98 -0.21 -3.96 -9.14
C VAL A 98 -0.22 -5.48 -9.36
N LEU A 99 0.17 -5.94 -10.55
CA LEU A 99 0.37 -7.36 -10.81
C LEU A 99 1.55 -7.90 -9.99
N ASP A 100 1.46 -9.16 -9.57
CA ASP A 100 2.44 -9.80 -8.68
C ASP A 100 3.90 -9.69 -9.18
N GLU A 101 4.10 -9.81 -10.50
CA GLU A 101 5.40 -9.68 -11.15
C GLU A 101 6.01 -8.27 -11.07
N MET A 102 5.17 -7.25 -10.89
CA MET A 102 5.57 -5.85 -10.83
C MET A 102 5.95 -5.40 -9.42
N HIS A 103 5.59 -6.15 -8.37
CA HIS A 103 5.84 -5.77 -6.98
C HIS A 103 7.31 -5.45 -6.72
N ARG A 104 8.21 -6.31 -7.21
CA ARG A 104 9.65 -6.13 -7.03
C ARG A 104 10.15 -4.84 -7.63
N GLU A 105 9.75 -4.54 -8.86
CA GLU A 105 10.16 -3.32 -9.54
C GLU A 105 9.67 -2.06 -8.80
N VAL A 106 8.39 -2.02 -8.45
CA VAL A 106 7.79 -0.87 -7.76
C VAL A 106 8.45 -0.64 -6.40
N ILE A 107 8.63 -1.70 -5.61
CA ILE A 107 9.16 -1.59 -4.24
C ILE A 107 10.63 -1.17 -4.25
N VAL A 108 11.45 -1.81 -5.07
CA VAL A 108 12.86 -1.46 -5.19
C VAL A 108 13.01 -0.04 -5.76
N GLY A 109 12.17 0.34 -6.73
CA GLY A 109 12.17 1.67 -7.34
C GLY A 109 11.78 2.80 -6.37
N LEU A 110 10.82 2.55 -5.48
CA LEU A 110 10.34 3.55 -4.50
C LEU A 110 11.13 3.57 -3.19
N ALA A 111 11.95 2.54 -2.90
CA ALA A 111 12.75 2.46 -1.68
C ALA A 111 13.57 3.73 -1.36
N PRO A 112 14.20 4.42 -2.33
CA PRO A 112 14.94 5.67 -2.07
C PRO A 112 14.07 6.80 -1.51
N LEU A 113 12.75 6.79 -1.72
CA LEU A 113 11.84 7.81 -1.18
C LEU A 113 11.58 7.63 0.31
N GLY A 114 11.91 6.48 0.89
CA GLY A 114 11.73 6.21 2.32
C GLY A 114 10.26 6.34 2.76
N LEU A 115 9.33 5.82 1.95
CA LEU A 115 7.90 5.80 2.26
C LEU A 115 7.53 4.59 3.12
N HIS A 116 6.41 4.66 3.84
CA HIS A 116 5.76 3.47 4.40
C HIS A 116 5.13 2.67 3.25
N ILE A 117 5.27 1.35 3.22
CA ILE A 117 4.79 0.51 2.10
C ILE A 117 3.88 -0.60 2.62
N MET A 118 2.70 -0.70 2.04
CA MET A 118 1.85 -1.89 2.07
C MET A 118 1.83 -2.50 0.66
N CYS A 119 2.18 -3.77 0.52
CA CYS A 119 2.14 -4.48 -0.76
C CYS A 119 1.11 -5.60 -0.74
N GLU A 120 0.34 -5.75 -1.81
CA GLU A 120 -0.51 -6.93 -1.97
C GLU A 120 0.30 -8.22 -2.01
N LYS A 121 -0.36 -9.32 -1.65
CA LYS A 121 0.20 -10.67 -1.71
C LYS A 121 0.04 -11.25 -3.13
N PRO A 122 0.89 -12.20 -3.54
CA PRO A 122 2.14 -12.62 -2.93
C PRO A 122 3.21 -11.52 -2.96
N LEU A 123 4.19 -11.59 -2.05
CA LEU A 123 5.28 -10.61 -1.98
C LEU A 123 6.00 -10.47 -3.34
N ALA A 124 6.35 -11.58 -3.96
CA ALA A 124 6.89 -11.65 -5.31
C ALA A 124 6.70 -13.06 -5.90
N CYS A 125 6.99 -13.21 -7.20
CA CYS A 125 6.91 -14.47 -7.93
C CYS A 125 8.14 -15.38 -7.76
N SER A 126 9.23 -14.88 -7.15
CA SER A 126 10.46 -15.65 -6.91
C SER A 126 11.09 -15.31 -5.57
N LEU A 127 11.87 -16.25 -5.02
CA LEU A 127 12.64 -16.01 -3.79
C LEU A 127 13.69 -14.91 -4.00
N GLN A 128 14.31 -14.84 -5.18
CA GLN A 128 15.31 -13.83 -5.48
C GLN A 128 14.70 -12.42 -5.43
N ASP A 129 13.51 -12.25 -5.99
CA ASP A 129 12.79 -10.98 -5.93
C ASP A 129 12.46 -10.58 -4.50
N CYS A 130 12.01 -11.52 -3.66
CA CYS A 130 11.79 -11.28 -2.23
C CYS A 130 13.07 -10.79 -1.53
N ILE A 131 14.22 -11.39 -1.84
CA ILE A 131 15.52 -11.00 -1.28
C ILE A 131 15.93 -9.61 -1.75
N ASP A 132 15.73 -9.28 -3.03
CA ASP A 132 16.05 -7.97 -3.59
C ASP A 132 15.22 -6.86 -2.93
N MET A 133 13.92 -7.10 -2.76
CA MET A 133 13.01 -6.17 -2.09
C MET A 133 13.41 -5.97 -0.63
N TYR A 134 13.74 -7.05 0.08
CA TYR A 134 14.25 -6.97 1.46
C TYR A 134 15.53 -6.14 1.53
N LYS A 135 16.51 -6.38 0.65
CA LYS A 135 17.76 -5.61 0.61
C LYS A 135 17.51 -4.13 0.35
N ALA A 136 16.57 -3.79 -0.53
CA ALA A 136 16.23 -2.41 -0.86
C ALA A 136 15.56 -1.68 0.33
N MET A 137 14.71 -2.37 1.10
CA MET A 137 14.00 -1.79 2.25
C MET A 137 14.81 -1.82 3.56
N ARG A 138 15.83 -2.68 3.66
CA ARG A 138 16.67 -2.85 4.85
C ARG A 138 17.24 -1.53 5.43
N PRO A 139 17.69 -0.55 4.62
CA PRO A 139 18.21 0.71 5.16
C PRO A 139 17.17 1.55 5.92
N SER A 140 15.89 1.44 5.59
CA SER A 140 14.80 2.24 6.18
C SER A 140 13.96 1.48 7.21
N GLN A 141 14.24 0.19 7.44
CA GLN A 141 13.43 -0.70 8.29
C GLN A 141 13.24 -0.23 9.75
N SER A 142 14.14 0.60 10.28
CA SER A 142 14.05 1.11 11.66
C SER A 142 13.07 2.28 11.80
N THR A 143 12.70 2.93 10.69
CA THR A 143 11.86 4.13 10.68
C THR A 143 10.63 3.98 9.78
N LYS A 144 10.61 2.98 8.90
CA LYS A 144 9.55 2.75 7.93
C LYS A 144 8.90 1.40 8.12
N ILE A 145 7.58 1.40 7.92
CA ILE A 145 6.74 0.22 8.01
C ILE A 145 6.68 -0.41 6.63
N PHE A 146 6.97 -1.71 6.56
CA PHE A 146 6.75 -2.54 5.39
C PHE A 146 5.79 -3.67 5.77
N SER A 147 4.65 -3.75 5.09
CA SER A 147 3.61 -4.75 5.37
C SER A 147 3.13 -5.42 4.09
N ILE A 148 2.62 -6.66 4.24
CA ILE A 148 2.01 -7.45 3.17
C ILE A 148 0.52 -7.63 3.44
N GLY A 149 -0.29 -7.55 2.39
CA GLY A 149 -1.76 -7.70 2.37
C GLY A 149 -2.25 -9.11 2.71
N HIS A 150 -1.76 -9.72 3.79
CA HIS A 150 -2.27 -10.99 4.32
C HIS A 150 -3.59 -10.79 5.08
N VAL A 151 -4.65 -10.41 4.36
CA VAL A 151 -5.96 -10.04 4.93
C VAL A 151 -6.53 -11.10 5.88
N LEU A 152 -6.30 -12.39 5.60
CA LEU A 152 -6.79 -13.48 6.44
C LEU A 152 -6.21 -13.47 7.85
N ARG A 153 -5.03 -12.87 8.09
CA ARG A 153 -4.50 -12.73 9.46
C ARG A 153 -5.38 -11.85 10.35
N TYR A 154 -6.19 -10.99 9.74
CA TYR A 154 -7.02 -10.01 10.43
C TYR A 154 -8.52 -10.38 10.40
N SER A 155 -8.89 -11.54 9.86
CA SER A 155 -10.29 -11.97 9.87
C SER A 155 -10.71 -12.27 11.31
N PRO A 156 -11.93 -11.87 11.74
CA PRO A 156 -12.43 -12.19 13.09
C PRO A 156 -12.36 -13.69 13.40
N HIS A 157 -12.62 -14.52 12.38
CA HIS A 157 -12.50 -15.97 12.46
C HIS A 157 -11.07 -16.42 12.83
N ASN A 158 -10.05 -15.93 12.13
CA ASN A 158 -8.67 -16.35 12.39
C ASN A 158 -8.09 -15.74 13.67
N ILE A 159 -8.51 -14.53 14.04
CA ILE A 159 -8.16 -13.92 15.33
C ILE A 159 -8.70 -14.78 16.47
N LEU A 160 -9.99 -15.16 16.40
CA LEU A 160 -10.62 -16.01 17.41
C LEU A 160 -9.98 -17.40 17.43
N LEU A 161 -9.73 -18.00 16.27
CA LEU A 161 -9.08 -19.30 16.16
C LEU A 161 -7.69 -19.27 16.81
N ARG A 162 -6.88 -18.24 16.54
CA ARG A 162 -5.57 -18.06 17.17
C ARG A 162 -5.71 -17.92 18.68
N LYS A 163 -6.64 -17.10 19.16
CA LYS A 163 -6.89 -16.93 20.60
C LYS A 163 -7.21 -18.28 21.25
N LEU A 164 -8.22 -18.99 20.74
CA LEU A 164 -8.67 -20.26 21.32
C LEU A 164 -7.57 -21.32 21.33
N LEU A 165 -6.81 -21.44 20.24
CA LEU A 165 -5.84 -22.53 20.08
C LEU A 165 -4.48 -22.22 20.71
N ILE A 166 -4.00 -20.98 20.65
CA ILE A 166 -2.64 -20.61 21.09
C ILE A 166 -2.63 -19.96 22.47
N GLU A 167 -3.60 -19.08 22.76
CA GLU A 167 -3.65 -18.34 24.02
C GLU A 167 -4.42 -19.13 25.08
N ASP A 168 -5.66 -19.52 24.78
CA ASP A 168 -6.54 -20.21 25.72
C ASP A 168 -6.26 -21.73 25.78
N ARG A 169 -5.58 -22.29 24.77
CA ARG A 169 -5.22 -23.71 24.63
C ARG A 169 -6.39 -24.66 24.90
N ILE A 170 -7.58 -24.35 24.37
CA ILE A 170 -8.82 -25.08 24.70
C ILE A 170 -8.82 -26.57 24.32
N ILE A 171 -7.90 -26.99 23.43
CA ILE A 171 -7.71 -28.38 23.02
C ILE A 171 -6.34 -28.95 23.43
N GLY A 172 -5.60 -28.24 24.29
CA GLY A 172 -4.20 -28.55 24.60
C GLY A 172 -3.23 -28.07 23.53
N GLU A 173 -2.06 -28.72 23.44
CA GLU A 173 -1.03 -28.38 22.46
C GLU A 173 -1.41 -28.86 21.05
N ILE A 174 -1.14 -28.01 20.05
CA ILE A 174 -1.41 -28.32 18.65
C ILE A 174 -0.43 -29.41 18.19
N SER A 175 -0.95 -30.58 17.86
CA SER A 175 -0.15 -31.69 17.31
C SER A 175 0.00 -31.59 15.79
N SER A 176 -1.08 -31.27 15.07
CA SER A 176 -1.07 -31.12 13.61
C SER A 176 -2.10 -30.11 13.14
N ALA A 177 -1.84 -29.51 11.97
CA ALA A 177 -2.77 -28.61 11.29
C ALA A 177 -2.84 -29.02 9.81
N VAL A 178 -4.06 -29.21 9.32
CA VAL A 178 -4.33 -29.51 7.91
C VAL A 178 -5.16 -28.38 7.35
N HIS A 179 -4.63 -27.71 6.33
CA HIS A 179 -5.36 -26.67 5.61
C HIS A 179 -5.95 -27.28 4.34
N THR A 180 -7.28 -27.41 4.30
CA THR A 180 -8.00 -27.90 3.12
C THR A 180 -8.63 -26.72 2.39
N GLU A 181 -8.03 -26.27 1.29
CA GLU A 181 -8.74 -25.39 0.37
C GLU A 181 -9.66 -26.24 -0.51
N PRO A 182 -10.97 -25.94 -0.60
CA PRO A 182 -11.80 -26.49 -1.66
C PRO A 182 -11.39 -25.81 -2.97
N VAL A 183 -10.41 -26.38 -3.67
CA VAL A 183 -10.04 -25.92 -5.01
C VAL A 183 -11.04 -26.54 -6.00
N GLY A 184 -11.97 -25.73 -6.51
CA GLY A 184 -12.87 -26.09 -7.63
C GLY A 184 -14.22 -26.69 -7.27
N GLN A 185 -15.12 -25.91 -6.64
CA GLN A 185 -16.57 -26.14 -6.72
C GLN A 185 -17.24 -25.01 -7.49
#